data_AF-A0A1Y2ANW1-F1
#
_entry.id   AF-A0A1Y2ANW1-F1
#
_cell.length_a   1.000
_cell.length_b   1.000
_cell.length_c   1.000
_cell.angle_alpha   90.00
_cell.angle_beta   90.00
_cell.angle_gamma   90.00
#
_symmetry.space_group_name_H-M   'P 1'
#
loop_
_entity.id
_entity.type
_entity.pdbx_description
1 polymer ?
#
loop_
_entity_poly.entity_id
_entity_poly.type
_entity_poly.pdbx_seq_one_letter_code
_entity_poly.pdbx_strand_id
1 'polypeptide(L)'
;MLYSPFSIKYALKMSQEGAANNTFDEINKLIGNTQLSKYTNNDEALPLVNGLFIRVTFYDYINPNYINTLKENYDAEVVKDEFKSTANVNKWIEDKTFKIIKNMFTDEIVTDPDSVMLIINALAIDMEWKESFSFQNTKGFDFYLDNGEKMKVTMM
;
A
#
# COMPACT_ATOMS: atom_id res chain seq x y z
N MET A 1 -2.87 -6.37 15.00
CA MET A 1 -2.64 -6.29 13.55
C MET A 1 -3.25 -4.98 13.04
N LEU A 2 -2.54 -4.24 12.21
CA LEU A 2 -3.01 -2.98 11.61
C LEU A 2 -2.92 -3.09 10.09
N TYR A 3 -4.02 -2.78 9.41
CA TYR A 3 -4.08 -2.72 7.94
C TYR A 3 -5.21 -1.78 7.53
N SER A 4 -5.17 -1.31 6.28
CA SER A 4 -6.22 -0.46 5.72
C SER A 4 -7.09 -1.27 4.74
N PRO A 5 -8.37 -1.55 5.09
CA PRO A 5 -9.30 -2.21 4.19
C PRO A 5 -9.53 -1.41 2.90
N PHE A 6 -9.46 -0.08 2.98
CA PHE A 6 -9.59 0.81 1.83
C PHE A 6 -8.43 0.62 0.85
N SER A 7 -7.21 0.60 1.36
CA SER A 7 -5.98 0.25 0.62
C SER A 7 -6.10 -1.07 -0.15
N ILE A 8 -6.52 -2.14 0.54
CA ILE A 8 -6.65 -3.47 -0.06
C ILE A 8 -7.66 -3.45 -1.20
N LYS A 9 -8.78 -2.73 -1.06
CA LYS A 9 -9.77 -2.58 -2.13
C LYS A 9 -9.19 -1.87 -3.36
N TYR A 10 -8.30 -0.89 -3.20
CA TYR A 10 -7.59 -0.27 -4.33
C TYR A 10 -6.73 -1.28 -5.07
N ALA A 11 -5.90 -2.05 -4.37
CA ALA A 11 -5.07 -3.09 -4.98
C ALA A 11 -5.89 -4.12 -5.76
N LEU A 12 -7.00 -4.58 -5.17
CA LEU A 12 -7.91 -5.52 -5.82
C LEU A 12 -8.62 -4.92 -7.04
N LYS A 13 -9.03 -3.65 -6.98
CA LYS A 13 -9.62 -2.96 -8.11
C LYS A 13 -8.61 -2.74 -9.24
N MET A 14 -7.39 -2.32 -8.95
CA MET A 14 -6.32 -2.23 -9.95
C MET A 14 -6.02 -3.60 -10.59
N SER A 15 -6.09 -4.68 -9.82
CA SER A 15 -5.96 -6.05 -10.36
C SER A 15 -7.15 -6.42 -11.25
N GLN A 16 -8.37 -6.01 -10.85
CA GLN A 16 -9.59 -6.25 -11.60
C GLN A 16 -9.61 -5.56 -12.97
N GLU A 17 -9.06 -4.35 -13.10
CA GLU A 17 -8.99 -3.63 -14.39
C GLU A 17 -8.21 -4.40 -15.46
N GLY A 18 -7.33 -5.32 -15.05
CA GLY A 18 -6.57 -6.20 -15.95
C GLY A 18 -7.14 -7.62 -16.05
N ALA A 19 -8.17 -7.96 -15.27
CA ALA A 19 -8.76 -9.28 -15.21
C ALA A 19 -9.94 -9.43 -16.18
N ALA A 20 -10.21 -10.67 -16.60
CA ALA A 20 -11.36 -11.01 -17.43
C ALA A 20 -12.02 -12.31 -16.98
N ASN A 21 -13.27 -12.53 -17.40
CA ASN A 21 -14.04 -13.75 -17.16
C ASN A 21 -14.05 -14.15 -15.67
N ASN A 22 -13.77 -15.41 -15.36
CA ASN A 22 -13.82 -15.96 -14.00
C ASN A 22 -12.96 -15.16 -13.00
N THR A 23 -11.75 -14.72 -13.38
CA THR A 23 -10.89 -13.93 -12.49
C THR A 23 -11.52 -12.59 -12.15
N PHE A 24 -12.12 -11.92 -13.13
CA PHE A 24 -12.84 -10.66 -12.91
C PHE A 24 -14.03 -10.88 -11.97
N ASP A 25 -14.80 -11.94 -12.20
CA ASP A 25 -15.98 -12.27 -11.39
C ASP A 25 -15.62 -12.64 -9.95
N GLU A 26 -14.54 -13.38 -9.73
CA GLU A 26 -14.05 -13.73 -8.39
C GLU A 26 -13.60 -12.48 -7.61
N ILE A 27 -12.82 -11.59 -8.25
CA ILE A 27 -12.43 -10.33 -7.62
C ILE A 27 -13.67 -9.46 -7.34
N ASN A 28 -14.65 -9.43 -8.24
CA ASN A 28 -15.91 -8.70 -8.04
C ASN A 28 -16.73 -9.22 -6.86
N LYS A 29 -16.78 -10.54 -6.67
CA LYS A 29 -17.46 -11.14 -5.50
C LYS A 29 -16.79 -10.72 -4.19
N LEU A 30 -15.46 -10.61 -4.16
CA LEU A 30 -14.70 -10.22 -2.96
C LEU A 30 -14.89 -8.74 -2.61
N ILE A 31 -14.82 -7.84 -3.59
CA ILE A 31 -14.93 -6.39 -3.35
C ILE A 31 -16.38 -5.88 -3.36
N GLY A 32 -17.32 -6.69 -3.84
CA GLY A 32 -18.73 -6.35 -4.03
C GLY A 32 -18.95 -5.24 -5.05
N ASN A 33 -20.14 -4.63 -5.05
CA ASN A 33 -20.47 -3.46 -5.86
C ASN A 33 -19.83 -2.16 -5.34
N THR A 34 -18.66 -2.23 -4.69
CA THR A 34 -17.98 -1.05 -4.16
C THR A 34 -17.50 -0.20 -5.34
N GLN A 35 -18.17 0.92 -5.56
CA GLN A 35 -17.67 2.00 -6.40
C GLN A 35 -16.61 2.75 -5.59
N LEU A 36 -15.35 2.68 -6.02
CA LEU A 36 -14.28 3.51 -5.46
C LEU A 36 -14.20 4.79 -6.29
N SER A 37 -14.51 5.92 -5.69
CA SER A 37 -14.17 7.22 -6.26
C SER A 37 -12.65 7.41 -6.20
N LYS A 38 -12.03 8.02 -7.22
CA LYS A 38 -10.62 8.43 -7.14
C LYS A 38 -10.37 9.17 -5.83
N TYR A 39 -9.40 8.69 -5.05
CA TYR A 39 -9.03 9.32 -3.79
C TYR A 39 -8.13 10.51 -4.09
N THR A 40 -8.48 11.68 -3.57
CA THR A 40 -7.60 12.84 -3.61
C THR A 40 -6.62 12.70 -2.45
N ASN A 41 -5.35 12.45 -2.77
CA ASN A 41 -4.32 12.30 -1.77
C ASN A 41 -4.18 13.55 -0.89
N ASN A 42 -4.04 13.32 0.41
CA ASN A 42 -3.50 14.31 1.32
C ASN A 42 -2.02 14.00 1.51
N ASP A 43 -1.19 14.56 0.63
CA ASP A 43 0.26 14.33 0.61
C ASP A 43 0.99 14.92 1.82
N GLU A 44 0.30 15.58 2.75
CA GLU A 44 0.89 16.09 3.99
C GLU A 44 0.64 15.18 5.19
N ALA A 45 -0.38 14.29 5.11
CA ALA A 45 -0.84 13.58 6.30
C ALA A 45 -1.37 12.15 6.07
N LEU A 46 -1.90 11.86 4.88
CA LEU A 46 -2.55 10.59 4.57
C LEU A 46 -2.33 10.17 3.10
N PRO A 47 -1.08 9.91 2.69
CA PRO A 47 -0.77 9.48 1.33
C PRO A 47 -1.23 8.04 1.11
N LEU A 48 -2.15 7.86 0.17
CA LEU A 48 -2.53 6.57 -0.42
C LEU A 48 -1.81 6.43 -1.76
N VAL A 49 -0.77 5.60 -1.79
CA VAL A 49 0.10 5.48 -2.97
C VAL A 49 -0.16 4.17 -3.68
N ASN A 50 -0.30 4.25 -4.99
CA ASN A 50 -0.59 3.14 -5.88
C ASN A 50 0.56 3.00 -6.88
N GLY A 51 1.07 1.79 -7.06
CA GLY A 51 2.22 1.52 -7.92
C GLY A 51 2.03 0.24 -8.72
N LEU A 52 2.45 0.27 -9.98
CA LEU A 52 2.54 -0.89 -10.85
C LEU A 52 3.99 -1.03 -11.32
N PHE A 53 4.73 -1.98 -10.74
CA PHE A 53 6.09 -2.29 -11.17
C PHE A 53 6.03 -3.47 -12.12
N ILE A 54 6.69 -3.35 -13.27
CA ILE A 54 6.63 -4.36 -14.33
C ILE A 54 8.06 -4.70 -14.74
N ARG A 55 8.37 -6.00 -14.77
CA ARG A 55 9.67 -6.49 -15.22
C ARG A 55 9.91 -6.03 -16.67
N VAL A 56 11.11 -5.50 -16.95
CA VAL A 56 11.43 -4.86 -18.24
C VAL A 56 11.10 -5.71 -19.47
N THR A 57 11.27 -7.03 -19.36
CA THR A 57 11.01 -8.01 -20.43
C THR A 57 9.53 -8.16 -20.78
N PHE A 58 8.63 -7.76 -19.89
CA PHE A 58 7.17 -7.86 -20.07
C PHE A 58 6.50 -6.52 -20.33
N TYR A 59 7.17 -5.40 -20.04
CA TYR A 59 6.58 -4.05 -20.11
C TYR A 59 5.89 -3.75 -21.45
N ASP A 60 6.53 -4.11 -22.57
CA ASP A 60 6.04 -3.78 -23.90
C ASP A 60 4.85 -4.67 -24.34
N TYR A 61 4.54 -5.72 -23.56
CA TYR A 61 3.38 -6.60 -23.78
C TYR A 61 2.14 -6.17 -22.97
N ILE A 62 2.28 -5.19 -22.07
CA ILE A 62 1.16 -4.71 -21.26
C ILE A 62 0.26 -3.82 -22.10
N ASN A 63 -1.05 -4.06 -22.02
CA ASN A 63 -2.04 -3.26 -22.72
C ASN A 63 -1.95 -1.78 -22.27
N PRO A 64 -1.70 -0.83 -23.18
CA PRO A 64 -1.60 0.59 -22.82
C PRO A 64 -2.88 1.14 -22.18
N ASN A 65 -4.06 0.63 -22.55
CA ASN A 65 -5.33 1.05 -21.97
C ASN A 65 -5.43 0.69 -20.48
N TYR A 66 -4.85 -0.45 -20.07
CA TYR A 66 -4.78 -0.82 -18.66
C TYR A 66 -3.91 0.17 -17.88
N ILE A 67 -2.72 0.48 -18.40
CA ILE A 67 -1.81 1.48 -17.80
C ILE A 67 -2.50 2.85 -17.66
N ASN A 68 -3.20 3.31 -18.71
CA ASN A 68 -3.91 4.59 -18.67
C ASN A 68 -5.05 4.57 -17.64
N THR A 69 -5.82 3.49 -17.59
CA THR A 69 -6.90 3.30 -16.59
C THR A 69 -6.35 3.40 -15.17
N LEU A 70 -5.21 2.76 -14.89
CA LEU A 70 -4.58 2.81 -13.56
C LEU A 70 -4.15 4.23 -13.17
N LYS A 71 -3.54 4.97 -14.10
CA LYS A 71 -3.13 6.36 -13.89
C LYS A 71 -4.33 7.28 -13.65
N GLU A 72 -5.35 7.17 -14.49
CA GLU A 72 -6.51 8.06 -14.45
C GLU A 72 -7.36 7.82 -13.20
N ASN A 73 -7.72 6.57 -12.93
CA ASN A 73 -8.70 6.23 -11.90
C ASN A 73 -8.08 6.04 -10.51
N TYR A 74 -6.81 5.64 -10.43
CA TYR A 74 -6.15 5.26 -9.18
C TYR A 74 -4.91 6.10 -8.86
N ASP A 75 -4.55 7.05 -9.73
CA ASP A 75 -3.32 7.84 -9.58
C ASP A 75 -2.06 6.98 -9.48
N ALA A 76 -2.09 5.80 -10.12
CA ALA A 76 -1.01 4.83 -9.99
C ALA A 76 0.22 5.25 -10.80
N GLU A 77 1.39 5.17 -10.19
CA GLU A 77 2.66 5.28 -10.91
C GLU A 77 3.04 3.93 -11.51
N VAL A 78 3.47 3.94 -12.78
CA VAL A 78 3.83 2.73 -13.50
C VAL A 78 5.32 2.76 -13.79
N VAL A 79 6.05 1.76 -13.29
CA VAL A 79 7.51 1.72 -13.29
C VAL A 79 7.99 0.49 -14.05
N LYS A 80 8.84 0.71 -15.05
CA LYS A 80 9.60 -0.34 -15.74
C LYS A 80 10.85 -0.63 -14.92
N ASP A 81 10.98 -1.84 -14.39
CA ASP A 81 12.08 -2.21 -13.49
C ASP A 81 12.70 -3.56 -13.90
N GLU A 82 14.00 -3.73 -13.67
CA GLU A 82 14.73 -4.97 -14.02
C GLU A 82 14.49 -6.11 -13.03
N PHE A 83 13.94 -5.81 -11.86
CA PHE A 83 13.69 -6.72 -10.75
C PHE A 83 14.98 -7.42 -10.29
N LYS A 84 16.09 -6.67 -10.28
CA LYS A 84 17.41 -7.16 -9.81
C LYS A 84 17.59 -7.06 -8.30
N SER A 85 16.83 -6.19 -7.64
CA SER A 85 16.80 -6.05 -6.18
C SER A 85 15.55 -5.30 -5.73
N THR A 86 15.28 -5.33 -4.44
CA THR A 86 14.19 -4.56 -3.83
C THR A 86 14.45 -3.06 -3.73
N ALA A 87 15.67 -2.59 -4.00
CA ALA A 87 16.08 -1.22 -3.68
C ALA A 87 15.17 -0.17 -4.31
N ASN A 88 14.81 -0.33 -5.60
CA ASN A 88 13.96 0.63 -6.30
C ASN A 88 12.54 0.66 -5.73
N VAL A 89 11.92 -0.51 -5.57
CA VAL A 89 10.52 -0.60 -5.09
C VAL A 89 10.40 -0.17 -3.63
N ASN A 90 11.31 -0.61 -2.74
CA ASN A 90 11.27 -0.23 -1.33
C ASN A 90 11.58 1.25 -1.14
N LYS A 91 12.52 1.82 -1.91
CA LYS A 91 12.81 3.26 -1.88
C LYS A 91 11.61 4.08 -2.35
N TRP A 92 10.95 3.65 -3.44
CA TRP A 92 9.75 4.32 -3.94
C TRP A 92 8.63 4.34 -2.88
N ILE A 93 8.35 3.21 -2.23
CA ILE A 93 7.37 3.14 -1.14
C ILE A 93 7.78 4.07 0.00
N GLU A 94 9.02 3.98 0.44
CA GLU A 94 9.53 4.76 1.56
C GLU A 94 9.46 6.27 1.30
N ASP A 95 9.89 6.72 0.11
CA ASP A 95 9.81 8.11 -0.34
C ASP A 95 8.35 8.63 -0.36
N LYS A 96 7.41 7.79 -0.79
CA LYS A 96 5.99 8.13 -0.95
C LYS A 96 5.16 8.04 0.34
N THR A 97 5.72 7.50 1.42
CA THR A 97 5.01 7.21 2.67
C THR A 97 5.64 7.89 3.88
N PHE A 98 6.23 9.07 3.69
CA PHE A 98 6.89 9.85 4.75
C PHE A 98 7.98 9.08 5.51
N LYS A 99 8.64 8.11 4.84
CA LYS A 99 9.61 7.23 5.49
C LYS A 99 9.00 6.33 6.58
N ILE A 100 7.68 6.19 6.67
CA ILE A 100 7.01 5.34 7.66
C ILE A 100 7.06 3.88 7.20
N ILE A 101 6.71 3.61 5.95
CA ILE A 101 6.68 2.24 5.40
C ILE A 101 8.01 1.95 4.71
N LYS A 102 8.75 0.98 5.25
CA LYS A 102 10.09 0.60 4.76
C LYS A 102 10.16 -0.90 4.54
N ASN A 103 11.05 -1.31 3.63
CA ASN A 103 11.41 -2.72 3.43
C ASN A 103 10.20 -3.64 3.26
N MET A 104 9.19 -3.21 2.49
CA MET A 104 7.95 -3.95 2.28
C MET A 104 8.17 -5.26 1.52
N PHE A 105 9.14 -5.25 0.60
CA PHE A 105 9.53 -6.42 -0.20
C PHE A 105 10.88 -6.98 0.24
N THR A 106 11.06 -8.29 0.05
CA THR A 106 12.34 -9.01 0.19
C THR A 106 12.95 -9.30 -1.18
N ASP A 107 14.28 -9.40 -1.24
CA ASP A 107 14.99 -9.68 -2.50
C ASP A 107 14.56 -11.02 -3.11
N GLU A 108 14.24 -12.01 -2.28
CA GLU A 108 13.72 -13.31 -2.72
C GLU A 108 12.49 -13.16 -3.62
N ILE A 109 11.49 -12.38 -3.20
CA ILE A 109 10.25 -12.19 -3.98
C ILE A 109 10.52 -11.39 -5.26
N VAL A 110 11.30 -10.32 -5.18
CA VAL A 110 11.51 -9.43 -6.33
C VAL A 110 12.41 -10.09 -7.39
N THR A 111 13.47 -10.77 -6.97
CA THR A 111 14.45 -11.36 -7.88
C THR A 111 14.03 -12.70 -8.48
N ASP A 112 12.96 -13.31 -7.97
CA ASP A 112 12.35 -14.50 -8.55
C ASP A 112 12.08 -14.29 -10.06
N PRO A 113 12.63 -15.12 -10.97
CA PRO A 113 12.36 -15.04 -12.40
C PRO A 113 10.87 -15.04 -12.78
N ASP A 114 10.02 -15.66 -11.97
CA ASP A 114 8.57 -15.74 -12.17
C ASP A 114 7.82 -14.49 -11.67
N SER A 115 8.49 -13.61 -10.91
CA SER A 115 7.94 -12.30 -10.54
C SER A 115 7.93 -11.37 -11.75
N VAL A 116 6.79 -11.28 -12.43
CA VAL A 116 6.61 -10.47 -13.63
C VAL A 116 6.13 -9.04 -13.32
N MET A 117 5.32 -8.89 -12.29
CA MET A 117 4.60 -7.66 -11.98
C MET A 117 4.34 -7.55 -10.48
N LEU A 118 4.46 -6.35 -9.92
CA LEU A 118 4.07 -6.03 -8.55
C LEU A 118 2.98 -4.96 -8.59
N ILE A 119 1.81 -5.28 -8.03
CA ILE A 119 0.75 -4.30 -7.77
C ILE A 119 0.90 -3.87 -6.31
N ILE A 120 1.18 -2.59 -6.12
CA ILE A 120 1.54 -2.03 -4.82
C ILE A 120 0.48 -1.04 -4.43
N ASN A 121 0.04 -1.15 -3.19
CA ASN A 121 -0.76 -0.15 -2.53
C ASN A 121 -0.25 0.02 -1.10
N ALA A 122 -0.01 1.27 -0.72
CA ALA A 122 0.45 1.60 0.63
C ALA A 122 -0.28 2.87 1.12
N LEU A 123 -0.63 2.88 2.41
CA LEU A 123 -1.26 4.01 3.07
C LEU A 123 -0.48 4.30 4.35
N ALA A 124 0.09 5.49 4.43
CA ALA A 124 0.70 5.99 5.67
C ALA A 124 -0.19 7.05 6.31
N ILE A 125 -0.10 7.17 7.64
CA ILE A 125 -0.84 8.16 8.42
C ILE A 125 0.17 8.91 9.27
N ASP A 126 0.23 10.21 9.10
CA ASP A 126 0.97 11.14 9.96
C ASP A 126 0.08 12.36 10.21
N MET A 127 -0.64 12.36 11.33
CA MET A 127 -1.66 13.37 11.63
C MET A 127 -1.53 13.87 13.06
N GLU A 128 -1.78 15.17 13.23
CA GLU A 128 -1.87 15.77 14.56
C GLU A 128 -3.27 15.60 15.17
N TRP A 129 -3.30 15.43 16.49
CA TRP A 129 -4.56 15.50 17.24
C TRP A 129 -5.12 16.92 17.14
N LYS A 130 -6.45 17.02 16.93
CA LYS A 130 -7.15 18.30 17.01
C LYS A 130 -6.96 18.98 18.38
N GLU A 131 -6.95 18.20 19.44
CA GLU A 131 -6.64 18.61 20.80
C GLU A 131 -5.48 17.74 21.29
N SER A 132 -4.27 18.29 21.35
CA SER A 132 -3.08 17.55 21.71
C SER A 132 -2.99 17.29 23.21
N PHE A 133 -2.36 16.18 23.57
CA PHE A 133 -2.09 15.81 24.96
C PHE A 133 -0.94 16.66 25.51
N SER A 134 -1.07 17.13 26.75
CA SER A 134 0.02 17.83 27.43
C SER A 134 1.09 16.83 27.83
N PHE A 135 2.33 17.04 27.35
CA PHE A 135 3.49 16.20 27.71
C PHE A 135 3.73 16.11 29.23
N GLN A 136 3.33 17.12 30.00
CA GLN A 136 3.46 17.10 31.47
C GLN A 136 2.56 16.06 32.15
N ASN A 137 1.48 15.65 31.48
CA ASN A 137 0.55 14.64 31.96
C ASN A 137 0.98 13.22 31.54
N THR A 138 1.87 13.11 30.55
CA THR A 138 2.35 11.84 30.01
C THR A 138 3.33 11.16 30.95
N LYS A 139 2.97 9.97 31.48
CA LYS A 139 3.74 9.28 32.56
C LYS A 139 3.70 7.75 32.42
N GLY A 140 4.58 7.08 33.15
CA GLY A 140 4.66 5.62 33.16
C GLY A 140 3.52 4.96 33.94
N PHE A 141 2.79 4.04 33.31
CA PHE A 141 1.70 3.25 33.91
C PHE A 141 1.86 1.75 33.62
N ASP A 142 1.20 0.92 34.43
CA ASP A 142 1.06 -0.51 34.14
C ASP A 142 0.03 -0.71 33.02
N PHE A 143 0.45 -1.37 31.93
CA PHE A 143 -0.43 -1.97 30.95
C PHE A 143 -0.56 -3.47 31.22
N TYR A 144 -1.79 -3.97 31.24
CA TYR A 144 -2.09 -5.36 31.51
C TYR A 144 -2.27 -6.09 30.18
N LEU A 145 -1.39 -7.06 29.92
CA LEU A 145 -1.45 -7.90 28.73
C LEU A 145 -2.58 -8.93 28.86
N ASP A 146 -2.96 -9.51 27.72
CA ASP A 146 -4.01 -10.53 27.63
C ASP A 146 -3.67 -11.80 28.44
N ASN A 147 -2.39 -12.13 28.55
CA ASN A 147 -1.86 -13.22 29.38
C ASN A 147 -1.81 -12.90 30.89
N GLY A 148 -2.24 -11.69 31.30
CA GLY A 148 -2.24 -11.23 32.69
C GLY A 148 -0.91 -10.64 33.19
N GLU A 149 0.14 -10.66 32.36
CA GLU A 149 1.41 -10.01 32.69
C GLU A 149 1.29 -8.48 32.63
N LYS A 150 2.25 -7.80 33.27
CA LYS A 150 2.33 -6.36 33.31
C LYS A 150 3.54 -5.87 32.53
N MET A 151 3.35 -4.80 31.78
CA MET A 151 4.45 -4.03 31.20
C MET A 151 4.28 -2.54 31.52
N LYS A 152 5.40 -1.82 31.65
CA LYS A 152 5.37 -0.36 31.80
C LYS A 152 5.23 0.30 30.43
N VAL A 153 4.27 1.21 30.31
CA VAL A 153 4.05 2.02 29.09
C VAL A 153 3.95 3.49 29.42
N THR A 154 4.24 4.33 28.44
CA THR A 154 3.99 5.76 28.49
C THR A 154 2.52 6.02 28.17
N MET A 155 1.73 6.38 29.17
CA MET A 155 0.32 6.75 29.01
C MET A 155 0.22 8.27 28.83
N MET A 156 -0.43 8.71 27.75
CA MET A 156 -0.65 10.11 27.42
C MET A 156 -1.90 10.68 28.09
#